data_AF-A0A5E4K6Z8-F1
#
_entry.id   AF-A0A5E4K6Z8-F1
#
_cell.length_a   1.000
_cell.length_b   1.000
_cell.length_c   1.000
_cell.angle_alpha   90.00
_cell.angle_beta   90.00
_cell.angle_gamma   90.00
#
_symmetry.space_group_name_H-M   'P 1'
#
loop_
_entity.id
_entity.type
_entity.pdbx_description
1 polymer ?
#
loop_
_entity_poly.entity_id
_entity_poly.type
_entity_poly.pdbx_seq_one_letter_code
_entity_poly.pdbx_strand_id
1 'polypeptide(L)'
;MKKKIIDIWVILSISIIVILIAINIPYTTTESYKDKEFYTEQEPYTTTQKYVEKEAYIEYVPLNNYTTSGWYLTDDRINDKFDLKISIKNTGNSSGEFWITFHVISTNRSYDVTTNRAFLKPSESYQFIQTFAGTFSYASYKVYQTTREITKYRDVTKGRDITANRSIDKSRDVVKQRKVTLSLIERVLNNAPASPPTVAPLPPPQPED
;
A
#
# COMPACT_ATOMS: atom_id res chain seq x y z
N MET A 1 86.55 -38.49 -61.53
CA MET A 1 85.59 -38.17 -60.44
C MET A 1 84.17 -38.22 -60.99
N LYS A 2 83.35 -39.22 -60.64
CA LYS A 2 81.95 -39.30 -61.09
C LYS A 2 81.10 -38.37 -60.23
N LYS A 3 80.63 -37.24 -60.78
CA LYS A 3 79.62 -36.40 -60.14
C LYS A 3 78.34 -37.22 -60.02
N LYS A 4 77.90 -37.51 -58.79
CA LYS A 4 76.57 -38.09 -58.54
C LYS A 4 75.54 -37.04 -58.95
N ILE A 5 74.92 -37.25 -60.11
CA ILE A 5 73.71 -36.54 -60.51
C ILE A 5 72.65 -37.04 -59.54
N ILE A 6 72.31 -36.24 -58.55
CA ILE A 6 71.11 -36.50 -57.75
C ILE A 6 69.97 -36.31 -58.73
N ASP A 7 69.24 -37.40 -58.97
CA ASP A 7 68.14 -37.44 -59.92
C ASP A 7 67.06 -36.43 -59.49
N ILE A 8 66.61 -35.59 -60.42
CA ILE A 8 65.70 -34.46 -60.14
C ILE A 8 64.42 -34.96 -59.46
N TRP A 9 63.99 -36.19 -59.76
CA TRP A 9 62.86 -36.86 -59.12
C TRP A 9 63.05 -37.13 -57.62
N VAL A 10 64.28 -37.38 -57.18
CA VAL A 10 64.60 -37.57 -55.76
C VAL A 10 64.51 -36.24 -55.02
N ILE A 11 64.97 -35.15 -55.62
CA ILE A 11 64.83 -33.80 -55.03
C ILE A 11 63.35 -33.38 -54.98
N LEU A 12 62.59 -33.66 -56.03
CA LEU A 12 61.16 -33.34 -56.09
C LEU A 12 60.37 -34.13 -55.04
N SER A 13 60.64 -35.42 -54.90
CA SER A 13 59.96 -36.28 -53.91
C SER A 13 60.30 -35.91 -52.48
N ILE A 14 61.57 -35.62 -52.17
CA ILE A 14 61.97 -35.10 -50.84
C ILE A 14 61.28 -33.75 -50.57
N SER A 15 61.21 -32.86 -51.55
CA SER A 15 60.54 -31.57 -51.40
C SER A 15 59.04 -31.72 -51.11
N ILE A 16 58.36 -32.62 -51.82
CA ILE A 16 56.94 -32.93 -51.58
C ILE A 16 56.73 -33.48 -50.16
N ILE A 17 57.59 -34.40 -49.70
CA ILE A 17 57.51 -34.97 -48.35
C ILE A 17 57.73 -33.90 -47.29
N VAL A 18 58.73 -33.01 -47.45
CA VAL A 18 58.98 -31.90 -46.52
C VAL A 18 57.80 -30.93 -46.48
N ILE A 19 57.19 -30.63 -47.63
CA ILE A 19 55.99 -29.80 -47.71
C ILE A 19 54.81 -30.46 -46.98
N LEU A 20 54.59 -31.76 -47.18
CA LEU A 20 53.52 -32.51 -46.49
C LEU A 20 53.72 -32.54 -44.97
N ILE A 21 54.95 -32.69 -44.50
CA ILE A 21 55.27 -32.63 -43.07
C ILE A 21 55.01 -31.22 -42.53
N ALA A 22 55.46 -30.17 -43.23
CA ALA A 22 55.25 -28.78 -42.80
C ALA A 22 53.76 -28.40 -42.76
N ILE A 23 52.94 -28.94 -43.67
CA ILE A 23 51.48 -28.73 -43.68
C ILE A 23 50.80 -29.41 -42.48
N ASN A 24 51.35 -30.53 -42.00
CA ASN A 24 50.75 -31.34 -40.93
C ASN A 24 51.19 -30.94 -39.51
N ILE A 25 52.01 -29.90 -39.34
CA ILE A 25 52.38 -29.41 -38.00
C ILE A 25 51.19 -28.61 -37.42
N PRO A 26 50.55 -29.09 -36.34
CA PRO A 26 49.45 -28.36 -35.73
C PRO A 26 49.97 -27.06 -35.10
N TYR A 27 49.33 -25.94 -35.43
CA TYR A 27 49.64 -24.65 -34.81
C TYR A 27 48.49 -24.22 -33.90
N THR A 28 48.82 -23.68 -32.73
CA THR A 28 47.84 -23.19 -31.76
C THR A 28 47.70 -21.67 -31.90
N THR A 29 46.52 -21.20 -32.27
CA THR A 29 46.17 -19.77 -32.35
C THR A 29 45.09 -19.42 -31.33
N THR A 30 44.96 -18.14 -30.98
CA THR A 30 43.88 -17.63 -30.13
C THR A 30 42.83 -16.92 -30.98
N GLU A 31 41.57 -17.33 -30.85
CA GLU A 31 40.44 -16.63 -31.46
C GLU A 31 39.49 -16.09 -30.39
N SER A 32 38.92 -14.92 -30.70
CA SER A 32 37.90 -14.27 -29.87
C SER A 32 36.53 -14.86 -30.17
N TYR A 33 35.79 -15.26 -29.15
CA TYR A 33 34.39 -15.66 -29.26
C TYR A 33 33.53 -14.89 -28.26
N LYS A 34 32.27 -14.65 -28.62
CA LYS A 34 31.28 -14.07 -27.71
C LYS A 34 30.70 -15.18 -26.84
N ASP A 35 30.80 -14.98 -25.53
CA ASP A 35 30.20 -15.85 -24.53
C ASP A 35 29.22 -15.03 -23.68
N LYS A 36 28.24 -15.67 -23.07
CA LYS A 36 27.30 -15.02 -22.15
C LYS A 36 27.73 -15.28 -20.71
N GLU A 37 27.98 -14.21 -19.98
CA GLU A 37 28.20 -14.26 -18.54
C GLU A 37 26.93 -13.84 -17.81
N PHE A 38 26.45 -14.69 -16.92
CA PHE A 38 25.27 -14.44 -16.09
C PHE A 38 25.69 -13.92 -14.73
N TYR A 39 25.01 -12.90 -14.24
CA TYR A 39 25.24 -12.33 -12.91
C TYR A 39 23.91 -11.90 -12.28
N THR A 40 23.88 -11.90 -10.96
CA THR A 40 22.72 -11.44 -10.19
C THR A 40 22.98 -10.02 -9.71
N GLU A 41 22.05 -9.12 -9.99
CA GLU A 41 22.08 -7.73 -9.53
C GLU A 41 20.95 -7.49 -8.53
N GLN A 42 21.21 -6.69 -7.49
CA GLN A 42 20.18 -6.27 -6.54
C GLN A 42 19.61 -4.93 -6.99
N GLU A 43 18.32 -4.90 -7.32
CA GLU A 43 17.62 -3.67 -7.63
C GLU A 43 16.64 -3.31 -6.50
N PRO A 44 16.65 -2.06 -6.01
CA PRO A 44 15.69 -1.60 -5.02
C PRO A 44 14.31 -1.46 -5.67
N TYR A 45 13.27 -1.83 -4.93
CA TYR A 45 11.88 -1.57 -5.30
C TYR A 45 11.09 -1.13 -4.08
N THR A 46 10.07 -0.30 -4.31
CA THR A 46 9.16 0.18 -3.26
C THR A 46 8.05 -0.84 -3.05
N THR A 47 7.80 -1.20 -1.79
CA THR A 47 6.67 -2.05 -1.41
C THR A 47 5.99 -1.50 -0.17
N THR A 48 4.69 -1.74 -0.04
CA THR A 48 3.90 -1.23 1.08
C THR A 48 3.81 -2.28 2.18
N GLN A 49 4.38 -1.97 3.34
CA GLN A 49 4.25 -2.77 4.55
C GLN A 49 3.06 -2.28 5.38
N LYS A 50 2.10 -3.17 5.65
CA LYS A 50 0.98 -2.89 6.56
C LYS A 50 1.42 -3.11 8.01
N TYR A 51 1.05 -2.18 8.89
CA TYR A 51 1.24 -2.30 10.33
C TYR A 51 -0.01 -1.80 11.07
N VAL A 52 -0.16 -2.23 12.32
CA VAL A 52 -1.28 -1.81 13.19
C VAL A 52 -0.76 -0.78 14.17
N GLU A 53 -1.40 0.39 14.19
CA GLU A 53 -1.14 1.46 15.14
C GLU A 53 -2.36 1.66 16.04
N LYS A 54 -2.13 1.89 17.33
CA LYS A 54 -3.19 2.23 18.27
C LYS A 54 -3.43 3.72 18.26
N GLU A 55 -4.60 4.13 17.78
CA GLU A 55 -5.02 5.53 17.81
C GLU A 55 -6.05 5.76 18.93
N ALA A 56 -5.84 6.83 19.70
CA ALA A 56 -6.81 7.29 20.68
C ALA A 56 -7.96 8.04 20.00
N TYR A 57 -9.18 7.81 20.48
CA TYR A 57 -10.36 8.59 20.09
C TYR A 57 -11.23 8.89 21.32
N ILE A 58 -11.95 10.01 21.25
CA ILE A 58 -12.88 10.43 22.30
C ILE A 58 -14.26 9.85 21.99
N GLU A 59 -14.82 9.11 22.94
CA GLU A 59 -16.21 8.64 22.90
C GLU A 59 -17.02 9.35 23.98
N TYR A 60 -18.15 9.93 23.58
CA TYR A 60 -19.08 10.61 24.49
C TYR A 60 -20.15 9.62 24.94
N VAL A 61 -20.04 9.12 26.16
CA VAL A 61 -20.99 8.14 26.70
C VAL A 61 -21.99 8.86 27.60
N PRO A 62 -23.31 8.71 27.39
CA PRO A 62 -24.32 9.23 28.29
C PRO A 62 -24.16 8.61 29.68
N LEU A 63 -24.33 9.41 30.74
CA LEU A 63 -24.21 8.89 32.10
C LEU A 63 -25.22 7.78 32.42
N ASN A 64 -26.34 7.66 31.67
CA ASN A 64 -27.41 6.65 31.75
C ASN A 64 -27.84 6.23 33.17
N ASN A 65 -27.62 7.09 34.14
CA ASN A 65 -27.83 6.80 35.55
C ASN A 65 -28.88 7.75 36.10
N TYR A 66 -30.11 7.63 35.62
CA TYR A 66 -31.25 8.32 36.20
C TYR A 66 -32.47 7.41 36.25
N THR A 67 -33.36 7.73 37.17
CA THR A 67 -34.70 7.14 37.23
C THR A 67 -35.73 8.26 37.15
N THR A 68 -36.83 8.01 36.45
CA THR A 68 -38.02 8.85 36.50
C THR A 68 -38.99 8.26 37.51
N SER A 69 -39.45 9.05 38.49
CA SER A 69 -40.40 8.59 39.51
C SER A 69 -41.87 8.75 39.09
N GLY A 70 -42.11 9.00 37.80
CA GLY A 70 -43.43 9.23 37.21
C GLY A 70 -43.53 10.61 36.54
N TRP A 71 -44.52 10.73 35.65
CA TRP A 71 -44.95 12.01 35.11
C TRP A 71 -46.38 12.28 35.56
N TYR A 72 -46.66 13.53 35.90
CA TYR A 72 -47.94 13.96 36.43
C TYR A 72 -48.47 15.08 35.56
N LEU A 73 -49.78 15.08 35.37
CA LEU A 73 -50.51 16.15 34.70
C LEU A 73 -51.37 16.87 35.71
N THR A 74 -51.34 18.21 35.70
CA THR A 74 -52.29 19.04 36.44
C THR A 74 -53.09 19.84 35.42
N ASP A 75 -54.40 19.63 35.36
CA ASP A 75 -55.31 20.29 34.41
C ASP A 75 -55.98 21.49 35.08
N ASP A 76 -55.79 22.69 34.52
CA ASP A 76 -56.45 23.93 34.91
C ASP A 76 -57.48 24.31 33.83
N ARG A 77 -58.65 23.69 33.95
CA ARG A 77 -59.77 23.84 33.01
C ARG A 77 -60.32 25.26 32.94
N ILE A 78 -60.14 26.06 33.99
CA ILE A 78 -60.68 27.44 34.03
C ILE A 78 -59.85 28.35 33.13
N ASN A 79 -58.53 28.13 33.07
CA ASN A 79 -57.62 28.94 32.29
C ASN A 79 -57.21 28.31 30.94
N ASP A 80 -57.85 27.19 30.55
CA ASP A 80 -57.51 26.38 29.37
C ASP A 80 -56.00 26.08 29.31
N LYS A 81 -55.46 25.55 30.41
CA LYS A 81 -54.03 25.25 30.58
C LYS A 81 -53.83 23.94 31.32
N PHE A 82 -52.67 23.31 31.13
CA PHE A 82 -52.24 22.19 31.96
C PHE A 82 -50.73 22.22 32.17
N ASP A 83 -50.30 21.69 33.31
CA ASP A 83 -48.89 21.47 33.63
C ASP A 83 -48.50 20.02 33.40
N LEU A 84 -47.35 19.80 32.76
CA LEU A 84 -46.64 18.53 32.81
C LEU A 84 -45.50 18.64 33.81
N LYS A 85 -45.45 17.67 34.74
CA LYS A 85 -44.46 17.60 35.80
C LYS A 85 -43.73 16.27 35.72
N ILE A 86 -42.40 16.31 35.60
CA ILE A 86 -41.56 15.10 35.60
C ILE A 86 -40.50 15.24 36.67
N SER A 87 -40.44 14.24 37.54
CA SER A 87 -39.40 14.13 38.56
C SER A 87 -38.31 13.19 38.09
N ILE A 88 -37.08 13.69 38.05
CA ILE A 88 -35.87 12.95 37.71
C ILE A 88 -35.02 12.83 38.96
N LYS A 89 -34.46 11.65 39.19
CA LYS A 89 -33.42 11.41 40.19
C LYS A 89 -32.15 10.94 39.51
N ASN A 90 -31.02 11.57 39.83
CA ASN A 90 -29.70 11.09 39.42
C ASN A 90 -29.35 9.86 40.28
N THR A 91 -29.30 8.68 39.67
CA THR A 91 -28.92 7.42 40.34
C THR A 91 -27.46 7.05 40.12
N GLY A 92 -26.70 7.91 39.44
CA GLY A 92 -25.30 7.71 39.14
C GLY A 92 -24.39 8.13 40.27
N ASN A 93 -23.12 7.72 40.15
CA ASN A 93 -22.05 8.10 41.08
C ASN A 93 -21.36 9.41 40.69
N SER A 94 -21.88 10.13 39.69
CA SER A 94 -21.30 11.38 39.20
C SER A 94 -22.39 12.44 39.03
N SER A 95 -22.04 13.69 39.31
CA SER A 95 -22.93 14.83 39.06
C SER A 95 -23.02 15.12 37.56
N GLY A 96 -24.14 15.67 37.11
CA GLY A 96 -24.35 16.04 35.70
C GLY A 96 -25.55 16.94 35.51
N GLU A 97 -25.67 17.53 34.32
CA GLU A 97 -26.86 18.31 33.95
C GLU A 97 -27.90 17.40 33.29
N PHE A 98 -29.17 17.64 33.61
CA PHE A 98 -30.33 16.95 33.05
C PHE A 98 -31.32 17.97 32.48
N TRP A 99 -32.00 17.62 31.40
CA TRP A 99 -33.10 18.42 30.84
C TRP A 99 -34.09 17.53 30.11
N ILE A 100 -35.29 18.06 29.85
CA ILE A 100 -36.38 17.29 29.25
C ILE A 100 -36.87 18.02 28.01
N THR A 101 -37.09 17.27 26.94
CA THR A 101 -37.92 17.72 25.83
C THR A 101 -39.29 17.07 25.92
N PHE A 102 -40.33 17.88 25.95
CA PHE A 102 -41.72 17.47 25.90
C PHE A 102 -42.24 17.61 24.47
N HIS A 103 -42.91 16.57 24.00
CA HIS A 103 -43.70 16.56 22.77
C HIS A 103 -45.16 16.44 23.18
N VAL A 104 -45.96 17.48 22.96
CA VAL A 104 -47.31 17.61 23.52
C VAL A 104 -48.30 18.00 22.45
N ILE A 105 -49.45 17.33 22.41
CA ILE A 105 -50.59 17.70 21.58
C ILE A 105 -51.72 18.14 22.51
N SER A 106 -52.21 19.36 22.31
CA SER A 106 -53.40 19.90 22.97
C SER A 106 -54.48 20.26 21.95
N THR A 107 -55.66 20.65 22.43
CA THR A 107 -56.73 21.22 21.59
C THR A 107 -56.28 22.46 20.82
N ASN A 108 -55.31 23.21 21.34
CA ASN A 108 -54.90 24.47 20.76
C ASN A 108 -53.83 24.24 19.68
N ARG A 109 -52.85 23.37 19.93
CA ARG A 109 -51.76 23.03 18.98
C ARG A 109 -50.87 21.88 19.49
N SER A 110 -49.92 21.50 18.64
CA SER A 110 -48.74 20.72 19.03
C SER A 110 -47.63 21.62 19.58
N TYR A 111 -46.88 21.11 20.56
CA TYR A 111 -45.76 21.78 21.21
C TYR A 111 -44.56 20.85 21.27
N ASP A 112 -43.38 21.39 20.94
CA ASP A 112 -42.08 20.77 21.18
C ASP A 112 -41.26 21.73 22.06
N VAL A 113 -41.18 21.45 23.36
CA VAL A 113 -40.57 22.37 24.34
C VAL A 113 -39.47 21.66 25.09
N THR A 114 -38.28 22.28 25.09
CA THR A 114 -37.14 21.81 25.89
C THR A 114 -36.97 22.69 27.13
N THR A 115 -36.88 22.06 28.29
CA THR A 115 -36.71 22.76 29.56
C THR A 115 -35.30 23.32 29.71
N ASN A 116 -35.14 24.23 30.67
CA ASN A 116 -33.82 24.58 31.18
C ASN A 116 -33.13 23.33 31.77
N ARG A 117 -31.80 23.40 31.87
CA ARG A 117 -30.97 22.35 32.46
C ARG A 117 -30.98 22.46 33.98
N ALA A 118 -30.97 21.32 34.66
CA ALA A 118 -30.77 21.22 36.10
C ALA A 118 -29.53 20.38 36.40
N PHE A 119 -28.61 20.92 37.20
CA PHE A 119 -27.44 20.18 37.67
C PHE A 119 -27.80 19.36 38.90
N LEU A 120 -27.56 18.04 38.85
CA LEU A 120 -27.90 17.11 39.93
C LEU A 120 -26.67 16.34 40.40
N LYS A 121 -26.42 16.36 41.70
CA LYS A 121 -25.44 15.49 42.38
C LYS A 121 -25.97 14.04 42.48
N PRO A 122 -25.09 13.06 42.78
CA PRO A 122 -25.54 11.69 43.06
C PRO A 122 -26.68 11.64 44.08
N SER A 123 -27.73 10.89 43.76
CA SER A 123 -28.98 10.74 44.54
C SER A 123 -29.88 11.98 44.65
N GLU A 124 -29.51 13.10 44.05
CA GLU A 124 -30.35 14.31 44.03
C GLU A 124 -31.54 14.14 43.07
N SER A 125 -32.66 14.77 43.41
CA SER A 125 -33.88 14.75 42.60
C SER A 125 -34.33 16.17 42.24
N TYR A 126 -34.88 16.33 41.05
CA TYR A 126 -35.41 17.60 40.58
C TYR A 126 -36.70 17.39 39.79
N GLN A 127 -37.63 18.34 39.91
CA GLN A 127 -38.90 18.31 39.21
C GLN A 127 -38.91 19.38 38.11
N PHE A 128 -39.03 18.94 36.87
CA PHE A 128 -39.28 19.80 35.73
C PHE A 128 -40.77 20.03 35.60
N ILE A 129 -41.17 21.30 35.51
CA ILE A 129 -42.57 21.72 35.34
C ILE A 129 -42.65 22.58 34.09
N GLN A 130 -43.59 22.24 33.20
CA GLN A 130 -43.88 23.05 32.01
C GLN A 130 -45.39 23.18 31.82
N THR A 131 -45.85 24.43 31.70
CA THR A 131 -47.25 24.75 31.44
C THR A 131 -47.50 24.87 29.93
N PHE A 132 -48.62 24.32 29.47
CA PHE A 132 -49.12 24.38 28.10
C PHE A 132 -50.53 24.96 28.08
N ALA A 133 -50.97 25.46 26.93
CA ALA A 133 -52.33 25.95 26.72
C ALA A 133 -53.17 24.93 25.94
N GLY A 134 -54.48 24.97 26.12
CA GLY A 134 -55.44 24.00 25.60
C GLY A 134 -55.76 22.92 26.61
N THR A 135 -56.67 22.03 26.24
CA THR A 135 -56.93 20.78 26.95
C THR A 135 -55.97 19.71 26.48
N PHE A 136 -55.42 18.93 27.42
CA PHE A 136 -54.49 17.85 27.12
C PHE A 136 -55.11 16.75 26.24
N SER A 137 -54.36 16.29 25.24
CA SER A 137 -54.71 15.11 24.45
C SER A 137 -53.64 14.02 24.55
N TYR A 138 -52.39 14.39 24.29
CA TYR A 138 -51.27 13.45 24.30
C TYR A 138 -49.98 14.16 24.73
N ALA A 139 -49.10 13.45 25.44
CA ALA A 139 -47.73 13.88 25.63
C ALA A 139 -46.78 12.69 25.64
N SER A 140 -45.59 12.92 25.11
CA SER A 140 -44.40 12.11 25.37
C SER A 140 -43.26 13.03 25.80
N TYR A 141 -42.23 12.42 26.38
CA TYR A 141 -41.05 13.16 26.81
C TYR A 141 -39.80 12.36 26.54
N LYS A 142 -38.68 13.08 26.42
CA LYS A 142 -37.34 12.50 26.36
C LYS A 142 -36.44 13.22 27.33
N VAL A 143 -35.80 12.45 28.19
CA VAL A 143 -34.80 12.95 29.14
C VAL A 143 -33.44 12.94 28.46
N TYR A 144 -32.72 14.04 28.62
CA TYR A 144 -31.35 14.23 28.16
C TYR A 144 -30.46 14.51 29.37
N GLN A 145 -29.18 14.18 29.21
CA GLN A 145 -28.16 14.37 30.23
C GLN A 145 -26.82 14.71 29.59
N THR A 146 -25.91 15.31 30.35
CA THR A 146 -24.52 15.48 29.91
C THR A 146 -23.84 14.14 29.66
N THR A 147 -23.05 14.07 28.61
CA THR A 147 -22.17 12.93 28.32
C THR A 147 -20.85 13.10 29.05
N ARG A 148 -20.19 11.98 29.34
CA ARG A 148 -18.81 11.96 29.81
C ARG A 148 -17.91 11.59 28.63
N GLU A 149 -16.80 12.31 28.50
CA GLU A 149 -15.72 11.95 27.58
C GLU A 149 -14.93 10.76 28.13
N ILE A 150 -14.77 9.74 27.29
CA ILE A 150 -13.95 8.58 27.57
C ILE A 150 -12.94 8.43 26.43
N THR A 151 -11.65 8.41 26.75
CA THR A 151 -10.61 8.08 25.78
C THR A 151 -10.60 6.56 25.57
N LYS A 152 -10.88 6.13 24.34
CA LYS A 152 -10.73 4.74 23.91
C LYS A 152 -9.64 4.62 22.85
N TYR A 153 -9.22 3.39 22.60
CA TYR A 153 -8.20 3.07 21.61
C TYR A 153 -8.79 2.14 20.55
N ARG A 154 -8.44 2.40 19.30
CA ARG A 154 -8.75 1.50 18.18
C ARG A 154 -7.48 1.13 17.43
N ASP A 155 -7.46 -0.09 16.92
CA ASP A 155 -6.41 -0.56 16.04
C ASP A 155 -6.68 -0.04 14.63
N VAL A 156 -5.75 0.75 14.09
CA VAL A 156 -5.81 1.31 12.75
C VAL A 156 -4.73 0.67 11.90
N THR A 157 -5.12 0.07 10.78
CA THR A 157 -4.16 -0.48 9.82
C THR A 157 -3.63 0.64 8.96
N LYS A 158 -2.32 0.89 9.01
CA LYS A 158 -1.62 1.86 8.17
C LYS A 158 -0.66 1.16 7.23
N GLY A 159 -0.40 1.80 6.09
CA GLY A 159 0.67 1.42 5.16
C GLY A 159 1.85 2.36 5.34
N ARG A 160 3.06 1.81 5.30
CA ARG A 160 4.27 2.60 5.03
C ARG A 160 4.98 2.00 3.84
N ASP A 161 5.51 2.87 2.99
CA ASP A 161 6.35 2.44 1.90
C ASP A 161 7.76 2.15 2.44
N ILE A 162 8.24 0.95 2.13
CA ILE A 162 9.58 0.50 2.47
C ILE A 162 10.32 0.16 1.18
N THR A 163 11.63 0.38 1.20
CA THR A 163 12.52 -0.07 0.13
C THR A 163 12.97 -1.50 0.43
N ALA A 164 12.66 -2.42 -0.47
CA ALA A 164 13.15 -3.79 -0.45
C ALA A 164 14.08 -4.02 -1.66
N ASN A 165 14.90 -5.06 -1.61
CA ASN A 165 15.78 -5.44 -2.73
C ASN A 165 15.27 -6.72 -3.37
N ARG A 166 15.24 -6.76 -4.70
CA ARG A 166 15.00 -7.98 -5.47
C ARG A 166 16.23 -8.36 -6.25
N SER A 167 16.49 -9.66 -6.32
CA SER A 167 17.54 -10.24 -7.14
C SER A 167 17.03 -10.39 -8.57
N ILE A 168 17.77 -9.83 -9.53
CA ILE A 168 17.47 -9.97 -10.96
C ILE A 168 18.67 -10.61 -11.63
N ASP A 169 18.40 -11.69 -12.37
CA ASP A 169 19.41 -12.33 -13.19
C ASP A 169 19.54 -11.56 -14.51
N LYS A 170 20.76 -11.10 -14.78
CA LYS A 170 21.13 -10.42 -16.01
C LYS A 170 22.21 -11.20 -16.73
N SER A 171 22.36 -10.92 -18.02
CA SER A 171 23.44 -11.46 -18.84
C SER A 171 24.16 -10.34 -19.57
N ARG A 172 25.48 -10.43 -19.67
CA ARG A 172 26.28 -9.57 -20.55
C ARG A 172 27.09 -10.42 -21.53
N ASP A 173 27.27 -9.90 -22.74
CA ASP A 173 28.18 -10.50 -23.70
C ASP A 173 29.62 -10.18 -23.28
N VAL A 174 30.42 -11.22 -23.13
CA VAL A 174 31.85 -11.12 -22.80
C VAL A 174 32.64 -11.73 -23.94
N VAL A 175 33.67 -11.02 -24.39
CA VAL A 175 34.61 -11.55 -25.37
C VAL A 175 35.65 -12.38 -24.63
N LYS A 176 35.66 -13.68 -24.85
CA LYS A 176 36.67 -14.61 -24.31
C LYS A 176 37.58 -15.09 -25.43
N GLN A 177 38.78 -15.51 -25.06
CA GLN A 177 39.74 -16.11 -25.98
C GLN A 177 39.75 -17.63 -25.77
N ARG A 178 39.73 -18.38 -26.87
CA ARG A 178 40.01 -19.82 -26.83
C ARG A 178 41.21 -20.14 -27.71
N LYS A 179 41.99 -21.12 -27.28
CA LYS A 179 43.05 -21.70 -28.10
C LYS A 179 42.43 -22.70 -29.06
N VAL A 180 42.68 -22.53 -30.34
CA VAL A 180 42.26 -23.46 -31.39
C VAL A 180 43.49 -23.97 -32.10
N THR A 181 43.53 -25.28 -32.30
CA THR A 181 44.57 -25.94 -33.07
C THR A 181 44.08 -26.03 -34.51
N LEU A 182 44.76 -25.35 -35.42
CA LEU A 182 44.42 -25.35 -36.84
C LEU A 182 45.57 -25.94 -37.67
N SER A 183 45.22 -26.54 -38.80
CA SER A 183 46.16 -26.94 -39.83
C SER A 183 46.60 -25.72 -40.68
N LEU A 184 47.72 -25.86 -41.40
CA LEU A 184 48.24 -24.79 -42.27
C LEU A 184 47.23 -24.37 -43.35
N ILE A 185 46.39 -25.31 -43.81
CA ILE A 185 45.38 -25.12 -44.86
C ILE A 185 44.21 -24.28 -44.33
N GLU A 186 43.69 -24.60 -43.13
CA GLU A 186 42.58 -23.86 -42.51
C GLU A 186 42.96 -22.40 -42.22
N ARG A 187 44.22 -22.15 -41.88
CA ARG A 187 44.73 -20.78 -41.71
C ARG A 187 44.68 -19.97 -43.00
N VAL A 188 45.08 -20.55 -44.13
CA VAL A 188 45.10 -19.83 -45.42
C VAL A 188 43.67 -19.54 -45.89
N LEU A 189 42.74 -20.47 -45.65
CA LEU A 189 41.33 -20.29 -45.99
C LEU A 189 40.61 -19.28 -45.07
N ASN A 190 40.91 -19.29 -43.77
CA ASN A 190 40.25 -18.41 -42.79
C ASN A 190 40.86 -16.99 -42.70
N ASN A 191 42.06 -16.76 -43.25
CA ASN A 191 42.68 -15.43 -43.34
C ASN A 191 42.29 -14.63 -44.60
N ALA A 192 41.24 -15.04 -45.31
CA ALA A 192 40.62 -14.16 -46.30
C ALA A 192 40.23 -12.84 -45.60
N PRO A 193 40.57 -11.67 -46.16
CA PRO A 193 40.27 -10.39 -45.52
C PRO A 193 38.77 -10.33 -45.25
N ALA A 194 38.42 -10.11 -43.97
CA ALA A 194 37.04 -9.88 -43.59
C ALA A 194 36.49 -8.75 -44.47
N SER A 195 35.31 -9.00 -45.05
CA SER A 195 34.54 -7.99 -45.77
C SER A 195 34.54 -6.69 -44.96
N PRO A 196 34.72 -5.51 -45.59
CA PRO A 196 34.68 -4.25 -44.88
C PRO A 196 33.39 -4.16 -44.06
N PRO A 197 33.42 -3.52 -42.88
CA PRO A 197 32.26 -3.46 -42.00
C PRO A 197 31.08 -2.92 -42.79
N THR A 198 30.02 -3.72 -42.89
CA THR A 198 28.74 -3.26 -43.39
C THR A 198 28.32 -2.10 -42.50
N VAL A 199 28.32 -0.90 -43.07
CA VAL A 199 27.82 0.32 -42.41
C VAL A 199 26.42 0.01 -41.93
N ALA A 200 26.20 0.08 -40.62
CA ALA A 200 24.87 -0.09 -40.04
C ALA A 200 23.92 0.94 -40.69
N PRO A 201 22.71 0.55 -41.10
CA PRO A 201 21.71 1.52 -41.53
C PRO A 201 21.49 2.52 -40.40
N LEU A 202 21.51 3.82 -40.74
CA LEU A 202 21.12 4.89 -39.82
C LEU A 202 19.74 4.54 -39.22
N PRO A 203 19.55 4.71 -37.90
CA PRO A 203 18.24 4.53 -37.30
C PRO A 203 17.25 5.49 -37.97
N PRO A 204 16.01 5.05 -38.23
CA PRO A 204 14.99 5.94 -38.76
C PRO A 204 14.79 7.12 -37.80
N PRO A 205 14.52 8.34 -38.32
CA PRO A 205 14.26 9.49 -37.47
C PRO A 205 13.11 9.16 -36.52
N GLN A 206 13.32 9.42 -35.22
CA GLN A 206 12.23 9.32 -34.25
C GLN A 206 11.14 10.33 -34.62
N PRO A 207 9.85 9.95 -34.57
CA PRO A 207 8.77 10.92 -34.70
C PRO A 207 8.88 11.93 -33.55
N GLU A 208 8.86 13.21 -33.92
CA GLU A 208 8.68 14.33 -32.99
C GLU A 208 7.26 14.24 -32.42
N ASP A 209 7.15 14.09 -31.11
CA ASP A 209 5.97 14.44 -30.31
C ASP A 209 6.20 15.80 -29.64
#